data_AF-A0A7C6J766-F1
#
_entry.id   AF-A0A7C6J766-F1
#
_cell.length_a   1.000
_cell.length_b   1.000
_cell.length_c   1.000
_cell.angle_alpha   90.00
_cell.angle_beta   90.00
_cell.angle_gamma   90.00
#
_symmetry.space_group_name_H-M   'P 1'
#
loop_
_entity.id
_entity.type
_entity.pdbx_description
1 polymer ?
#
loop_
_entity_poly.entity_id
_entity_poly.type
_entity_poly.pdbx_seq_one_letter_code
_entity_poly.pdbx_strand_id
1 'polypeptide(L)'
;MKRNILAAISFLIVIALTITSYISASNFKDPSSTFMIDAFYDLPENSVDILSVGSSHLYYGVNPAVLWDSAGYAAFNLCASSQYPWNSYFYLVEALKTQKPKLVILETYFLHYPDEYGEYEESLKSIIGMKWSQNKIDAINASFPENERFNFYVDICLTHGRYVNIGVDDYIMKQDSLEYKFYKGHIFSSHIQKIAGKDFSEDKTYQKLPEKAEEYYRKSIELCIESDIPLLVCSIPFNETLFNRRISNTAEKILNEYEGNLQFVNFNDYRSDMKIDIATDFADNQHLNYTGSEKFSKYLSAYIFEHFEIPENTHEDDEKYKSWEHDFLVYERKKINAQLAGTNDIAKFFSELVSFNEGYNIYMAINGYHDDFYTDYAKKAGETEREKYDESNDPSYLQERYDAAYSNAEKIVSLFPSVKEAYFGYINNVTGEEIKDIQNGLIYIEDGSVKFEHYGTDDYFTAYSLNRKDDIALSGGFETYISDETDEEEERYMNRININGTDKTGTVNGITVYIYDTVLNASVDTVTISFNKNKIS
;
A
#
# COMPACT_ATOMS: atom_id res chain seq x y z
N MET A 1 34.28 36.97 25.00
CA MET A 1 34.75 35.99 24.00
C MET A 1 34.06 34.64 24.13
N LYS A 2 34.23 33.88 25.23
CA LYS A 2 33.61 32.55 25.41
C LYS A 2 32.08 32.52 25.21
N ARG A 3 31.35 33.51 25.73
CA ARG A 3 29.89 33.61 25.56
C ARG A 3 29.45 33.82 24.10
N ASN A 4 30.21 34.60 23.34
CA ASN A 4 29.89 34.87 21.93
C ASN A 4 30.26 33.67 21.04
N ILE A 5 31.32 32.93 21.40
CA ILE A 5 31.68 31.67 20.74
C ILE A 5 30.61 30.60 21.02
N LEU A 6 30.17 30.47 22.28
CA LEU A 6 29.08 29.55 22.63
C LEU A 6 27.77 29.92 21.91
N ALA A 7 27.41 31.20 21.87
CA ALA A 7 26.23 31.65 21.13
C ALA A 7 26.32 31.35 19.63
N ALA A 8 27.49 31.55 19.01
CA ALA A 8 27.70 31.22 17.59
C ALA A 8 27.63 29.71 17.33
N ILE A 9 28.22 28.88 18.21
CA ILE A 9 28.14 27.42 18.11
C ILE A 9 26.69 26.97 18.29
N SER A 10 25.97 27.47 19.29
CA SER A 10 24.56 27.14 19.50
C SER A 10 23.70 27.56 18.30
N PHE A 11 23.93 28.73 17.72
CA PHE A 11 23.25 29.15 16.50
C PHE A 11 23.54 28.23 15.32
N LEU A 12 24.80 27.81 15.13
CA LEU A 12 25.18 26.86 14.07
C LEU A 12 24.61 25.45 14.30
N ILE A 13 24.46 25.02 15.56
CA ILE A 13 23.79 23.75 15.88
C ILE A 13 22.31 23.86 15.56
N VAL A 14 21.64 24.93 15.98
CA VAL A 14 20.22 25.15 15.68
C VAL A 14 20.01 25.23 14.17
N ILE A 15 20.84 25.98 13.44
CA ILE A 15 20.68 26.08 11.97
C ILE A 15 20.93 24.72 11.30
N ALA A 16 21.92 23.95 11.75
CA ALA A 16 22.16 22.61 11.22
C ALA A 16 20.98 21.67 11.50
N LEU A 17 20.45 21.65 12.73
CA LEU A 17 19.28 20.87 13.09
C LEU A 17 18.05 21.27 12.27
N THR A 18 17.79 22.58 12.12
CA THR A 18 16.66 23.06 11.31
C THR A 18 16.82 22.69 9.84
N ILE A 19 18.03 22.80 9.28
CA ILE A 19 18.31 22.39 7.90
C ILE A 19 18.14 20.87 7.75
N THR A 20 18.65 20.06 8.68
CA THR A 20 18.51 18.60 8.65
C THR A 20 17.04 18.19 8.78
N SER A 21 16.28 18.78 9.70
CA SER A 21 14.84 18.51 9.83
C SER A 21 14.07 18.91 8.58
N TYR A 22 14.39 20.06 7.98
CA TYR A 22 13.79 20.49 6.72
C TYR A 22 14.13 19.55 5.57
N ILE A 23 15.38 19.13 5.42
CA ILE A 23 15.79 18.16 4.40
C ILE A 23 15.04 16.84 4.61
N SER A 24 14.98 16.35 5.85
CA SER A 24 14.27 15.12 6.18
C SER A 24 12.78 15.17 5.82
N ALA A 25 12.09 16.26 6.14
CA ALA A 25 10.67 16.45 5.83
C ALA A 25 10.42 16.74 4.33
N SER A 26 11.37 17.38 3.65
CA SER A 26 11.24 17.73 2.23
C SER A 26 11.72 16.64 1.28
N ASN A 27 12.34 15.56 1.78
CA ASN A 27 12.73 14.40 0.99
C ASN A 27 11.53 13.76 0.32
N PHE A 28 11.63 13.47 -0.98
CA PHE A 28 10.59 12.80 -1.73
C PHE A 28 10.23 11.47 -1.07
N LYS A 29 8.93 11.28 -0.82
CA LYS A 29 8.38 10.06 -0.25
C LYS A 29 7.46 9.40 -1.26
N ASP A 30 8.07 8.90 -2.32
CA ASP A 30 7.36 8.26 -3.42
C ASP A 30 7.61 6.74 -3.37
N PRO A 31 6.57 5.95 -3.01
CA PRO A 31 6.60 4.48 -3.05
C PRO A 31 6.96 3.92 -4.43
N SER A 32 6.68 4.67 -5.51
CA SER A 32 6.93 4.24 -6.90
C SER A 32 8.34 4.50 -7.42
N SER A 33 9.22 5.02 -6.58
CA SER A 33 10.60 5.30 -6.96
C SER A 33 11.57 5.28 -5.78
N THR A 34 11.72 6.42 -5.09
CA THR A 34 12.71 6.63 -4.02
C THR A 34 12.67 5.58 -2.93
N PHE A 35 11.47 5.11 -2.54
CA PHE A 35 11.34 4.08 -1.53
C PHE A 35 11.98 2.75 -1.95
N MET A 36 11.95 2.38 -3.23
CA MET A 36 12.44 1.08 -3.69
C MET A 36 13.96 0.97 -3.54
N ILE A 37 14.71 1.97 -4.00
CA ILE A 37 16.17 1.96 -3.87
C ILE A 37 16.63 2.10 -2.42
N ASP A 38 15.89 2.88 -1.62
CA ASP A 38 16.16 3.01 -0.18
C ASP A 38 15.91 1.69 0.55
N ALA A 39 14.77 1.03 0.31
CA ALA A 39 14.45 -0.27 0.89
C ALA A 39 15.45 -1.35 0.43
N PHE A 40 15.90 -1.28 -0.82
CA PHE A 40 16.93 -2.17 -1.34
C PHE A 40 18.26 -2.03 -0.57
N TYR A 41 18.66 -0.81 -0.24
CA TYR A 41 19.89 -0.57 0.53
C TYR A 41 19.85 -1.10 1.96
N ASP A 42 18.66 -1.33 2.51
CA ASP A 42 18.47 -1.87 3.85
C ASP A 42 18.43 -3.41 3.87
N LEU A 43 18.46 -4.06 2.69
CA LEU A 43 18.48 -5.52 2.59
C LEU A 43 19.81 -6.10 3.11
N PRO A 44 19.78 -7.27 3.78
CA PRO A 44 20.99 -8.02 4.09
C PRO A 44 21.79 -8.35 2.80
N GLU A 45 23.11 -8.39 2.91
CA GLU A 45 23.96 -8.81 1.78
C GLU A 45 23.61 -10.23 1.32
N ASN A 46 23.59 -10.45 0.00
CA ASN A 46 23.28 -11.74 -0.63
C ASN A 46 21.97 -12.38 -0.10
N SER A 47 20.90 -11.58 -0.06
CA SER A 47 19.54 -11.99 0.32
C SER A 47 18.54 -11.94 -0.85
N VAL A 48 18.95 -11.49 -2.03
CA VAL A 48 18.11 -11.45 -3.25
C VAL A 48 18.55 -12.57 -4.20
N ASP A 49 17.66 -13.53 -4.49
CA ASP A 49 17.87 -14.55 -5.53
C ASP A 49 17.55 -14.03 -6.92
N ILE A 50 16.43 -13.32 -7.05
CA ILE A 50 15.93 -12.79 -8.33
C ILE A 50 15.84 -11.28 -8.23
N LEU A 51 16.61 -10.59 -9.05
CA LEU A 51 16.60 -9.12 -9.11
C LEU A 51 15.90 -8.67 -10.39
N SER A 52 14.75 -8.02 -10.28
CA SER A 52 14.09 -7.36 -11.40
C SER A 52 14.54 -5.89 -11.48
N VAL A 53 14.97 -5.43 -12.64
CA VAL A 53 15.41 -4.03 -12.85
C VAL A 53 14.67 -3.40 -14.01
N GLY A 54 14.01 -2.27 -13.77
CA GLY A 54 13.35 -1.49 -14.81
C GLY A 54 12.25 -0.55 -14.31
N SER A 55 11.18 -0.45 -15.07
CA SER A 55 10.12 0.54 -14.93
C SER A 55 8.91 0.02 -14.17
N SER A 56 7.81 0.78 -14.26
CA SER A 56 6.53 0.46 -13.66
C SER A 56 5.92 -0.87 -14.11
N HIS A 57 6.26 -1.32 -15.31
CA HIS A 57 5.81 -2.61 -15.82
C HIS A 57 6.31 -3.77 -14.96
N LEU A 58 7.56 -3.72 -14.49
CA LEU A 58 8.10 -4.74 -13.59
C LEU A 58 7.50 -4.63 -12.19
N TYR A 59 7.41 -3.44 -11.60
CA TYR A 59 6.87 -3.34 -10.23
C TYR A 59 5.37 -3.65 -10.16
N TYR A 60 4.59 -3.45 -11.23
CA TYR A 60 3.18 -3.87 -11.27
C TYR A 60 3.04 -5.33 -11.71
N GLY A 61 3.97 -5.84 -12.52
CA GLY A 61 3.91 -7.18 -13.09
C GLY A 61 4.50 -8.25 -12.18
N VAL A 62 5.79 -8.16 -11.88
CA VAL A 62 6.50 -9.14 -11.05
C VAL A 62 6.10 -8.95 -9.60
N ASN A 63 5.59 -10.00 -8.98
CA ASN A 63 5.15 -10.01 -7.60
C ASN A 63 6.05 -10.93 -6.76
N PRO A 64 6.99 -10.37 -5.97
CA PRO A 64 7.90 -11.13 -5.12
C PRO A 64 7.20 -12.06 -4.13
N ALA A 65 6.07 -11.65 -3.53
CA ALA A 65 5.27 -12.49 -2.64
C ALA A 65 4.79 -13.78 -3.34
N VAL A 66 4.41 -13.69 -4.61
CA VAL A 66 3.97 -14.85 -5.40
C VAL A 66 5.15 -15.73 -5.82
N LEU A 67 6.31 -15.15 -6.12
CA LEU A 67 7.53 -15.91 -6.40
C LEU A 67 8.03 -16.65 -5.14
N TRP A 68 7.86 -16.05 -3.97
CA TRP A 68 8.14 -16.67 -2.68
C TRP A 68 7.20 -17.86 -2.42
N ASP A 69 5.88 -17.66 -2.49
CA ASP A 69 4.87 -18.71 -2.25
C ASP A 69 5.01 -19.90 -3.22
N SER A 70 5.32 -19.62 -4.50
CA SER A 70 5.36 -20.65 -5.53
C SER A 70 6.62 -21.52 -5.52
N ALA A 71 7.78 -20.94 -5.21
CA ALA A 71 9.09 -21.60 -5.40
C ALA A 71 10.14 -21.23 -4.35
N GLY A 72 9.80 -20.40 -3.35
CA GLY A 72 10.73 -19.93 -2.33
C GLY A 72 11.78 -18.96 -2.86
N TYR A 73 11.52 -18.28 -3.97
CA TYR A 73 12.46 -17.34 -4.56
C TYR A 73 12.39 -15.98 -3.86
N ALA A 74 13.49 -15.57 -3.22
CA ALA A 74 13.61 -14.25 -2.61
C ALA A 74 13.84 -13.19 -3.69
N ALA A 75 12.75 -12.67 -4.26
CA ALA A 75 12.80 -11.70 -5.33
C ALA A 75 12.76 -10.25 -4.82
N PHE A 76 13.32 -9.32 -5.59
CA PHE A 76 13.19 -7.88 -5.35
C PHE A 76 13.10 -7.11 -6.67
N ASN A 77 12.15 -6.19 -6.76
CA ASN A 77 11.99 -5.28 -7.89
C ASN A 77 12.70 -3.95 -7.59
N LEU A 78 13.90 -3.77 -8.15
CA LEU A 78 14.64 -2.52 -8.07
C LEU A 78 14.25 -1.65 -9.27
N CYS A 79 13.09 -1.00 -9.17
CA CYS A 79 12.44 -0.29 -10.27
C CYS A 79 12.17 1.18 -9.93
N ALA A 80 11.83 1.98 -10.94
CA ALA A 80 11.29 3.32 -10.77
C ALA A 80 10.26 3.67 -11.87
N SER A 81 9.34 4.59 -11.58
CA SER A 81 8.41 5.11 -12.60
C SER A 81 9.16 5.67 -13.81
N SER A 82 8.70 5.30 -15.02
CA SER A 82 9.28 5.72 -16.31
C SER A 82 10.81 5.59 -16.40
N GLN A 83 11.36 4.52 -15.81
CA GLN A 83 12.81 4.33 -15.74
C GLN A 83 13.44 4.18 -17.12
N TYR A 84 14.47 4.98 -17.41
CA TYR A 84 15.23 4.93 -18.66
C TYR A 84 16.31 3.85 -18.63
N PRO A 85 16.74 3.31 -19.79
CA PRO A 85 17.75 2.24 -19.86
C PRO A 85 19.05 2.51 -19.09
N TRP A 86 19.53 3.76 -19.08
CA TRP A 86 20.72 4.12 -18.31
C TRP A 86 20.49 4.08 -16.80
N ASN A 87 19.30 4.45 -16.33
CA ASN A 87 18.97 4.36 -14.90
C ASN A 87 18.93 2.89 -14.46
N SER A 88 18.33 2.00 -15.27
CA SER A 88 18.35 0.55 -15.02
C SER A 88 19.77 0.01 -14.93
N TYR A 89 20.66 0.40 -15.84
CA TYR A 89 22.08 0.02 -15.77
C TYR A 89 22.72 0.44 -14.45
N PHE A 90 22.55 1.69 -14.04
CA PHE A 90 23.16 2.17 -12.79
C PHE A 90 22.53 1.55 -11.53
N TYR A 91 21.26 1.17 -11.57
CA TYR A 91 20.60 0.38 -10.53
C TYR A 91 21.20 -1.02 -10.43
N LEU A 92 21.44 -1.67 -11.57
CA LEU A 92 22.11 -2.96 -11.62
C LEU A 92 23.54 -2.86 -11.05
N VAL A 93 24.33 -1.85 -11.46
CA VAL A 93 25.67 -1.61 -10.89
C VAL A 93 25.61 -1.41 -9.38
N GLU A 94 24.60 -0.70 -8.88
CA GLU A 94 24.41 -0.48 -7.44
C GLU A 94 24.06 -1.78 -6.72
N ALA A 95 23.16 -2.57 -7.29
CA ALA A 95 22.69 -3.82 -6.70
C ALA A 95 23.80 -4.85 -6.53
N LEU A 96 24.67 -4.98 -7.54
CA LEU A 96 25.77 -5.94 -7.54
C LEU A 96 26.90 -5.61 -6.54
N LYS A 97 26.84 -4.45 -5.87
CA LYS A 97 27.78 -4.13 -4.76
C LYS A 97 27.51 -4.96 -3.51
N THR A 98 26.25 -5.35 -3.28
CA THR A 98 25.82 -6.02 -2.04
C THR A 98 25.07 -7.34 -2.30
N GLN A 99 24.58 -7.55 -3.52
CA GLN A 99 23.81 -8.73 -3.91
C GLN A 99 24.53 -9.54 -4.99
N LYS A 100 24.30 -10.85 -4.97
CA LYS A 100 24.71 -11.80 -6.02
C LYS A 100 23.47 -12.59 -6.45
N PRO A 101 22.56 -11.97 -7.22
CA PRO A 101 21.36 -12.65 -7.66
C PRO A 101 21.71 -13.86 -8.53
N LYS A 102 20.90 -14.91 -8.41
CA LYS A 102 20.95 -16.11 -9.26
C LYS A 102 20.32 -15.86 -10.63
N LEU A 103 19.51 -14.80 -10.74
CA LEU A 103 18.90 -14.33 -11.99
C LEU A 103 18.64 -12.83 -11.93
N VAL A 104 18.95 -12.13 -13.02
CA VAL A 104 18.47 -10.78 -13.27
C VAL A 104 17.33 -10.82 -14.29
N ILE A 105 16.25 -10.10 -14.02
CA ILE A 105 15.16 -9.85 -14.96
C ILE A 105 15.25 -8.40 -15.42
N LEU A 106 15.40 -8.19 -16.73
CA LEU A 106 15.50 -6.86 -17.33
C LEU A 106 14.35 -6.68 -18.32
N GLU A 107 13.58 -5.60 -18.18
CA GLU A 107 12.46 -5.41 -19.10
C GLU A 107 12.83 -4.68 -20.40
N THR A 108 12.00 -4.84 -21.43
CA THR A 108 12.19 -4.19 -22.73
C THR A 108 11.39 -2.90 -22.92
N TYR A 109 10.42 -2.60 -22.05
CA TYR A 109 9.43 -1.55 -22.33
C TYR A 109 10.11 -0.18 -22.50
N PHE A 110 11.08 0.17 -21.66
CA PHE A 110 11.75 1.47 -21.67
C PHE A 110 12.69 1.71 -22.88
N LEU A 111 12.96 0.71 -23.70
CA LEU A 111 13.98 0.81 -24.77
C LEU A 111 13.61 1.77 -25.90
N HIS A 112 12.36 2.24 -25.94
CA HIS A 112 11.88 3.15 -26.97
C HIS A 112 12.08 4.64 -26.66
N TYR A 113 12.48 4.99 -25.44
CA TYR A 113 12.56 6.39 -25.04
C TYR A 113 13.60 7.16 -25.87
N PRO A 114 13.18 8.17 -26.66
CA PRO A 114 13.97 8.71 -27.77
C PRO A 114 15.02 9.74 -27.37
N ASP A 115 14.98 10.25 -26.14
CA ASP A 115 15.71 11.45 -25.77
C ASP A 115 17.14 11.18 -25.30
N GLU A 116 18.05 12.12 -25.57
CA GLU A 116 19.40 12.11 -25.01
C GLU A 116 19.36 12.17 -23.48
N TYR A 117 18.35 12.82 -22.90
CA TYR A 117 18.09 12.88 -21.46
C TYR A 117 16.63 12.57 -21.21
N GLY A 118 16.34 11.87 -20.11
CA GLY A 118 14.97 11.59 -19.75
C GLY A 118 14.21 12.84 -19.31
N GLU A 119 12.91 12.70 -19.12
CA GLU A 119 12.12 13.72 -18.45
C GLU A 119 12.72 13.97 -17.06
N TYR A 120 12.87 15.25 -16.73
CA TYR A 120 13.63 15.67 -15.55
C TYR A 120 13.09 15.04 -14.27
N GLU A 121 11.77 15.05 -14.08
CA GLU A 121 11.12 14.54 -12.86
C GLU A 121 11.24 13.02 -12.74
N GLU A 122 11.06 12.27 -13.84
CA GLU A 122 11.19 10.81 -13.85
C GLU A 122 12.64 10.35 -13.66
N SER A 123 13.58 11.07 -14.27
CA SER A 123 15.01 10.86 -14.06
C SER A 123 15.41 11.19 -12.62
N LEU A 124 14.85 12.25 -12.03
CA LEU A 124 15.14 12.66 -10.66
C LEU A 124 14.73 11.58 -9.65
N LYS A 125 13.54 11.00 -9.83
CA LYS A 125 13.02 9.89 -9.03
C LYS A 125 13.98 8.69 -9.00
N SER A 126 14.61 8.39 -10.14
CA SER A 126 15.59 7.30 -10.23
C SER A 126 16.93 7.63 -9.56
N ILE A 127 17.33 8.90 -9.51
CA ILE A 127 18.69 9.29 -9.08
C ILE A 127 18.76 9.72 -7.62
N ILE A 128 17.72 10.38 -7.11
CA ILE A 128 17.80 11.08 -5.82
C ILE A 128 18.09 10.14 -4.65
N GLY A 129 17.47 8.94 -4.65
CA GLY A 129 17.64 7.92 -3.61
C GLY A 129 18.98 7.17 -3.67
N MET A 130 19.79 7.31 -4.72
CA MET A 130 21.10 6.66 -4.77
C MET A 130 22.03 7.21 -3.68
N LYS A 131 22.82 6.34 -3.03
CA LYS A 131 23.88 6.77 -2.12
C LYS A 131 25.02 7.42 -2.91
N TRP A 132 25.67 8.43 -2.31
CA TRP A 132 26.80 9.11 -2.94
C TRP A 132 27.93 8.13 -3.28
N SER A 133 28.24 8.03 -4.57
CA SER A 133 29.29 7.16 -5.11
C SER A 133 29.66 7.64 -6.52
N GLN A 134 30.76 7.10 -7.09
CA GLN A 134 31.08 7.35 -8.50
C GLN A 134 29.93 6.90 -9.42
N ASN A 135 29.26 5.79 -9.07
CA ASN A 135 28.08 5.30 -9.78
C ASN A 135 26.95 6.35 -9.84
N LYS A 136 26.65 7.02 -8.72
CA LYS A 136 25.65 8.11 -8.69
C LYS A 136 26.07 9.29 -9.58
N ILE A 137 27.35 9.66 -9.57
CA ILE A 137 27.86 10.76 -10.41
C ILE A 137 27.70 10.42 -11.89
N ASP A 138 28.05 9.19 -12.28
CA ASP A 138 27.93 8.72 -13.66
C ASP A 138 26.45 8.63 -14.07
N ALA A 139 25.57 8.21 -13.16
CA ALA A 139 24.13 8.20 -13.35
C ALA A 139 23.54 9.61 -13.55
N ILE A 140 24.00 10.60 -12.79
CA ILE A 140 23.64 12.02 -12.99
C ILE A 140 24.12 12.50 -14.36
N ASN A 141 25.36 12.19 -14.74
CA ASN A 141 25.93 12.60 -16.02
C ASN A 141 25.19 11.99 -17.21
N ALA A 142 24.72 10.75 -17.06
CA ALA A 142 23.92 10.07 -18.07
C ALA A 142 22.48 10.60 -18.11
N SER A 143 21.91 11.03 -16.98
CA SER A 143 20.48 11.37 -16.92
C SER A 143 20.18 12.84 -17.19
N PHE A 144 21.16 13.75 -17.01
CA PHE A 144 20.92 15.20 -17.09
C PHE A 144 21.96 15.96 -17.94
N PRO A 145 21.55 17.04 -18.62
CA PRO A 145 22.47 17.95 -19.28
C PRO A 145 23.32 18.72 -18.25
N GLU A 146 24.51 19.16 -18.66
CA GLU A 146 25.53 19.73 -17.75
C GLU A 146 25.01 20.89 -16.88
N ASN A 147 24.14 21.74 -17.43
CA ASN A 147 23.55 22.90 -16.74
C ASN A 147 22.58 22.54 -15.61
N GLU A 148 22.08 21.30 -15.56
CA GLU A 148 21.13 20.84 -14.54
C GLU A 148 21.78 19.99 -13.44
N ARG A 149 22.99 19.44 -13.70
CA ARG A 149 23.69 18.54 -12.78
C ARG A 149 24.03 19.19 -11.45
N PHE A 150 24.22 20.52 -11.42
CA PHE A 150 24.52 21.23 -10.18
C PHE A 150 23.46 21.02 -9.10
N ASN A 151 22.19 20.87 -9.50
CA ASN A 151 21.08 20.68 -8.56
C ASN A 151 21.24 19.43 -7.70
N PHE A 152 21.93 18.39 -8.20
CA PHE A 152 22.15 17.14 -7.48
C PHE A 152 23.22 17.22 -6.39
N TYR A 153 24.08 18.25 -6.41
CA TYR A 153 25.09 18.46 -5.35
C TYR A 153 24.55 19.29 -4.19
N VAL A 154 23.33 19.83 -4.32
CA VAL A 154 22.70 20.69 -3.32
C VAL A 154 21.24 20.28 -3.17
N ASP A 155 20.96 19.30 -2.28
CA ASP A 155 19.62 18.68 -2.12
C ASP A 155 18.47 19.69 -1.98
N ILE A 156 18.71 20.85 -1.34
CA ILE A 156 17.71 21.92 -1.21
C ILE A 156 17.25 22.46 -2.57
N CYS A 157 18.08 22.44 -3.61
CA CYS A 157 17.71 22.86 -4.96
C CYS A 157 16.68 21.91 -5.58
N LEU A 158 16.67 20.63 -5.18
CA LEU A 158 15.73 19.62 -5.65
C LEU A 158 14.39 19.69 -4.91
N THR A 159 14.40 20.13 -3.65
CA THR A 159 13.20 20.12 -2.79
C THR A 159 12.66 21.52 -2.46
N HIS A 160 13.25 22.59 -3.00
CA HIS A 160 12.86 23.99 -2.73
C HIS A 160 11.38 24.28 -3.06
N GLY A 161 10.73 23.54 -3.94
CA GLY A 161 9.29 23.71 -4.21
C GLY A 161 8.37 23.11 -3.13
N ARG A 162 8.88 22.17 -2.31
CA ARG A 162 8.04 21.34 -1.44
C ARG A 162 7.59 22.03 -0.17
N TYR A 163 8.26 23.09 0.31
CA TYR A 163 7.89 23.76 1.57
C TYR A 163 6.43 24.24 1.61
N VAL A 164 5.80 24.47 0.45
CA VAL A 164 4.39 24.88 0.35
C VAL A 164 3.42 23.74 0.67
N ASN A 165 3.86 22.49 0.48
CA ASN A 165 3.03 21.29 0.53
C ASN A 165 3.49 20.30 1.62
N ILE A 166 4.31 20.73 2.59
CA ILE A 166 4.72 19.86 3.71
C ILE A 166 3.54 19.65 4.66
N GLY A 167 3.10 18.40 4.81
CA GLY A 167 2.03 17.98 5.72
C GLY A 167 2.54 17.24 6.97
N VAL A 168 1.62 16.81 7.84
CA VAL A 168 1.97 15.98 9.02
C VAL A 168 2.56 14.63 8.57
N ASP A 169 2.05 14.06 7.47
CA ASP A 169 2.53 12.79 6.91
C ASP A 169 3.99 12.87 6.39
N ASP A 170 4.47 14.07 6.04
CA ASP A 170 5.86 14.31 5.68
C ASP A 170 6.83 14.17 6.88
N TYR A 171 6.33 13.98 8.09
CA TYR A 171 7.15 13.64 9.27
C TYR A 171 7.15 12.15 9.62
N ILE A 172 6.25 11.34 9.05
CA ILE A 172 6.21 9.87 9.25
C ILE A 172 7.39 9.23 8.50
N MET A 173 8.25 8.44 9.14
CA MET A 173 9.40 7.88 8.43
C MET A 173 8.96 6.93 7.32
N LYS A 174 9.59 7.01 6.15
CA LYS A 174 9.30 6.11 5.02
C LYS A 174 9.43 4.64 5.43
N GLN A 175 10.39 4.38 6.31
CA GLN A 175 10.66 3.06 6.87
C GLN A 175 9.48 2.50 7.65
N ASP A 176 8.53 3.31 8.09
CA ASP A 176 7.37 2.86 8.85
C ASP A 176 6.22 2.39 7.96
N SER A 177 6.24 2.67 6.66
CA SER A 177 5.23 2.20 5.71
C SER A 177 5.36 0.69 5.42
N LEU A 178 4.22 0.03 5.19
CA LEU A 178 4.19 -1.38 4.81
C LEU A 178 4.84 -1.60 3.44
N GLU A 179 4.64 -0.65 2.52
CA GLU A 179 5.24 -0.62 1.19
C GLU A 179 6.77 -0.72 1.26
N TYR A 180 7.39 0.04 2.17
CA TYR A 180 8.84 0.04 2.34
C TYR A 180 9.35 -1.25 2.96
N LYS A 181 8.71 -1.71 4.05
CA LYS A 181 9.20 -2.86 4.82
C LYS A 181 9.05 -4.17 4.05
N PHE A 182 7.91 -4.32 3.38
CA PHE A 182 7.45 -5.64 2.99
C PHE A 182 7.42 -5.83 1.48
N TYR A 183 6.93 -4.91 0.64
CA TYR A 183 6.56 -5.22 -0.75
C TYR A 183 7.68 -5.60 -1.72
N LYS A 184 8.94 -5.53 -1.28
CA LYS A 184 10.12 -5.85 -2.10
C LYS A 184 10.09 -5.19 -3.49
N GLY A 185 9.56 -3.97 -3.55
CA GLY A 185 9.41 -3.17 -4.76
C GLY A 185 8.19 -3.51 -5.64
N HIS A 186 7.24 -4.32 -5.21
CA HIS A 186 5.95 -4.52 -5.89
C HIS A 186 4.96 -3.41 -5.54
N ILE A 187 4.13 -3.01 -6.52
CA ILE A 187 3.01 -2.09 -6.30
C ILE A 187 1.69 -2.83 -6.48
N PHE A 188 0.92 -2.88 -5.40
CA PHE A 188 -0.42 -3.44 -5.38
C PHE A 188 -1.44 -2.43 -5.91
N SER A 189 -2.21 -2.79 -6.94
CA SER A 189 -3.36 -2.03 -7.41
C SER A 189 -4.57 -2.94 -7.58
N SER A 190 -5.71 -2.52 -7.05
CA SER A 190 -7.02 -3.18 -7.22
C SER A 190 -7.89 -2.54 -8.30
N HIS A 191 -7.39 -1.48 -8.96
CA HIS A 191 -8.12 -0.83 -10.04
C HIS A 191 -8.30 -1.80 -11.23
N ILE A 192 -9.42 -1.64 -11.95
CA ILE A 192 -9.74 -2.44 -13.12
C ILE A 192 -10.03 -1.51 -14.28
N GLN A 193 -9.26 -1.66 -15.35
CA GLN A 193 -9.52 -1.04 -16.63
C GLN A 193 -9.46 -2.08 -17.74
N LYS A 194 -10.56 -2.19 -18.50
CA LYS A 194 -10.58 -3.01 -19.71
C LYS A 194 -9.67 -2.40 -20.78
N ILE A 195 -8.82 -3.22 -21.39
CA ILE A 195 -7.97 -2.84 -22.53
C ILE A 195 -8.49 -3.40 -23.86
N ALA A 196 -7.91 -2.93 -24.98
CA ALA A 196 -8.29 -3.40 -26.31
C ALA A 196 -7.77 -4.80 -26.64
N GLY A 197 -6.58 -5.17 -26.12
CA GLY A 197 -6.05 -6.54 -26.22
C GLY A 197 -5.69 -6.98 -27.64
N LYS A 198 -5.05 -6.12 -28.43
CA LYS A 198 -4.60 -6.50 -29.78
C LYS A 198 -3.42 -7.47 -29.72
N ASP A 199 -3.40 -8.41 -30.66
CA ASP A 199 -2.32 -9.37 -30.84
C ASP A 199 -1.40 -8.94 -31.98
N PHE A 200 -0.10 -8.87 -31.69
CA PHE A 200 0.97 -8.53 -32.64
C PHE A 200 2.04 -9.63 -32.73
N SER A 201 1.76 -10.83 -32.23
CA SER A 201 2.69 -11.98 -32.17
C SER A 201 3.31 -12.38 -33.52
N GLU A 202 2.57 -12.16 -34.61
CA GLU A 202 3.01 -12.45 -35.98
C GLU A 202 3.95 -11.38 -36.59
N ASP A 203 4.05 -10.16 -36.02
CA ASP A 203 4.97 -9.14 -36.55
C ASP A 203 6.41 -9.45 -36.14
N LYS A 204 7.24 -9.79 -37.14
CA LYS A 204 8.68 -10.07 -37.00
C LYS A 204 9.55 -8.93 -37.54
N THR A 205 9.01 -7.72 -37.63
CA THR A 205 9.76 -6.55 -38.08
C THR A 205 10.41 -5.83 -36.91
N TYR A 206 11.33 -4.92 -37.21
CA TYR A 206 12.22 -4.30 -36.23
C TYR A 206 12.02 -2.79 -36.20
N GLN A 207 12.25 -2.19 -35.04
CA GLN A 207 12.32 -0.75 -34.86
C GLN A 207 13.72 -0.39 -34.34
N LYS A 208 14.41 0.57 -34.98
CA LYS A 208 15.72 1.03 -34.51
C LYS A 208 15.56 1.62 -33.10
N LEU A 209 16.40 1.18 -32.16
CA LEU A 209 16.50 1.77 -30.84
C LEU A 209 17.25 3.11 -30.90
N PRO A 210 16.91 4.08 -30.06
CA PRO A 210 17.74 5.25 -29.81
C PRO A 210 19.15 4.83 -29.39
N GLU A 211 20.19 5.51 -29.89
CA GLU A 211 21.59 5.04 -29.78
C GLU A 211 22.04 4.91 -28.32
N LYS A 212 21.67 5.89 -27.48
CA LYS A 212 21.95 5.84 -26.04
C LYS A 212 21.17 4.73 -25.33
N ALA A 213 19.92 4.49 -25.72
CA ALA A 213 19.13 3.41 -25.14
C ALA A 213 19.74 2.04 -25.46
N GLU A 214 20.17 1.84 -26.71
CA GLU A 214 20.89 0.64 -27.13
C GLU A 214 22.22 0.49 -26.39
N GLU A 215 23.01 1.55 -26.23
CA GLU A 215 24.28 1.52 -25.49
C GLU A 215 24.09 0.99 -24.06
N TYR A 216 23.14 1.54 -23.31
CA TYR A 216 22.93 1.14 -21.91
C TYR A 216 22.22 -0.22 -21.76
N TYR A 217 21.41 -0.61 -22.74
CA TYR A 217 20.89 -1.97 -22.82
C TYR A 217 22.02 -3.00 -22.96
N ARG A 218 22.95 -2.75 -23.91
CA ARG A 218 24.14 -3.57 -24.11
C ARG A 218 25.03 -3.62 -22.88
N LYS A 219 25.30 -2.48 -22.24
CA LYS A 219 26.05 -2.44 -20.96
C LYS A 219 25.40 -3.27 -19.86
N SER A 220 24.07 -3.31 -19.79
CA SER A 220 23.36 -4.11 -18.80
C SER A 220 23.50 -5.61 -19.06
N ILE A 221 23.45 -6.02 -20.33
CA ILE A 221 23.72 -7.40 -20.75
C ILE A 221 25.17 -7.78 -20.42
N GLU A 222 26.12 -6.96 -20.84
CA GLU A 222 27.56 -7.15 -20.63
C GLU A 222 27.88 -7.27 -19.14
N LEU A 223 27.30 -6.41 -18.29
CA LEU A 223 27.50 -6.47 -16.85
C LEU A 223 27.01 -7.79 -16.23
N CYS A 224 25.88 -8.34 -16.70
CA CYS A 224 25.40 -9.64 -16.24
C CYS A 224 26.36 -10.76 -16.66
N ILE A 225 26.84 -10.74 -17.92
CA ILE A 225 27.81 -11.72 -18.44
C ILE A 225 29.14 -11.65 -17.67
N GLU A 226 29.69 -10.45 -17.49
CA GLU A 226 30.94 -10.21 -16.76
C GLU A 226 30.86 -10.65 -15.29
N SER A 227 29.65 -10.61 -14.72
CA SER A 227 29.39 -11.02 -13.34
C SER A 227 29.01 -12.50 -13.21
N ASP A 228 28.93 -13.24 -14.32
CA ASP A 228 28.47 -14.64 -14.37
C ASP A 228 27.04 -14.82 -13.80
N ILE A 229 26.15 -13.88 -14.13
CA ILE A 229 24.75 -13.87 -13.68
C ILE A 229 23.83 -14.17 -14.86
N PRO A 230 22.97 -15.21 -14.77
CA PRO A 230 21.92 -15.45 -15.76
C PRO A 230 21.01 -14.25 -15.94
N LEU A 231 20.58 -14.00 -17.18
CA LEU A 231 19.75 -12.85 -17.54
C LEU A 231 18.51 -13.29 -18.31
N LEU A 232 17.33 -12.90 -17.80
CA LEU A 232 16.07 -12.94 -18.52
C LEU A 232 15.69 -11.53 -18.98
N VAL A 233 15.72 -11.30 -20.30
CA VAL A 233 15.14 -10.08 -20.87
C VAL A 233 13.69 -10.33 -21.24
N CYS A 234 12.75 -9.50 -20.79
CA CYS A 234 11.34 -9.74 -21.09
C CYS A 234 10.44 -8.52 -21.28
N SER A 235 9.32 -8.71 -21.97
CA SER A 235 8.19 -7.76 -21.95
C SER A 235 7.10 -8.29 -21.03
N ILE A 236 6.68 -7.51 -20.03
CA ILE A 236 5.51 -7.81 -19.20
C ILE A 236 4.22 -7.69 -20.04
N PRO A 237 3.12 -8.40 -19.76
CA PRO A 237 1.85 -8.17 -20.46
C PRO A 237 1.30 -6.74 -20.27
N PHE A 238 1.03 -6.00 -21.36
CA PHE A 238 0.39 -4.66 -21.36
C PHE A 238 -0.39 -4.42 -22.67
N ASN A 239 -1.19 -3.36 -22.82
CA ASN A 239 -1.87 -3.13 -24.10
C ASN A 239 -0.86 -2.80 -25.24
N GLU A 240 -0.27 -3.84 -25.81
CA GLU A 240 0.83 -3.78 -26.76
C GLU A 240 0.42 -2.99 -28.00
N THR A 241 1.38 -2.28 -28.56
CA THR A 241 1.25 -1.67 -29.89
C THR A 241 2.26 -2.29 -30.84
N LEU A 242 2.01 -2.16 -32.14
CA LEU A 242 2.94 -2.59 -33.17
C LEU A 242 4.35 -1.99 -32.99
N PHE A 243 4.43 -0.75 -32.50
CA PHE A 243 5.70 -0.11 -32.20
C PHE A 243 6.44 -0.80 -31.05
N ASN A 244 5.75 -1.08 -29.94
CA ASN A 244 6.36 -1.79 -28.81
C ASN A 244 6.82 -3.20 -29.21
N ARG A 245 6.02 -3.93 -30.00
CA ARG A 245 6.39 -5.24 -30.53
C ARG A 245 7.72 -5.18 -31.29
N ARG A 246 7.88 -4.21 -32.18
CA ARG A 246 9.09 -4.03 -32.98
C ARG A 246 10.32 -3.63 -32.16
N ILE A 247 10.12 -2.88 -31.07
CA ILE A 247 11.16 -2.57 -30.10
C ILE A 247 11.61 -3.84 -29.38
N SER A 248 10.65 -4.66 -28.92
CA SER A 248 10.89 -5.97 -28.29
C SER A 248 11.66 -6.92 -29.23
N ASN A 249 11.26 -7.02 -30.50
CA ASN A 249 11.98 -7.80 -31.52
C ASN A 249 13.42 -7.32 -31.74
N THR A 250 13.67 -6.00 -31.69
CA THR A 250 15.04 -5.46 -31.78
C THR A 250 15.85 -5.80 -30.53
N ALA A 251 15.25 -5.74 -29.35
CA ALA A 251 15.90 -6.11 -28.10
C ALA A 251 16.33 -7.59 -28.07
N GLU A 252 15.46 -8.49 -28.56
CA GLU A 252 15.77 -9.92 -28.76
C GLU A 252 16.95 -10.09 -29.72
N LYS A 253 16.89 -9.42 -30.86
CA LYS A 253 17.95 -9.49 -31.87
C LYS A 253 19.31 -9.09 -31.29
N ILE A 254 19.35 -8.01 -30.50
CA ILE A 254 20.57 -7.53 -29.85
C ILE A 254 21.06 -8.53 -28.79
N LEU A 255 20.16 -9.08 -27.97
CA LEU A 255 20.54 -10.07 -26.95
C LEU A 255 21.19 -11.31 -27.58
N ASN A 256 20.66 -11.76 -28.72
CA ASN A 256 21.18 -12.90 -29.48
C ASN A 256 22.56 -12.67 -30.12
N GLU A 257 23.13 -11.46 -30.03
CA GLU A 257 24.52 -11.19 -30.42
C GLU A 257 25.54 -11.66 -29.35
N TYR A 258 25.07 -11.95 -28.14
CA TYR A 258 25.89 -12.35 -26.99
C TYR A 258 25.76 -13.85 -26.70
N GLU A 259 26.80 -14.41 -26.09
CA GLU A 259 26.81 -15.78 -25.57
C GLU A 259 26.69 -15.76 -24.04
N GLY A 260 26.07 -16.80 -23.46
CA GLY A 260 25.89 -16.93 -22.02
C GLY A 260 24.55 -17.56 -21.66
N ASN A 261 24.21 -17.57 -20.37
CA ASN A 261 22.89 -17.98 -19.90
C ASN A 261 21.88 -16.81 -20.02
N LEU A 262 21.50 -16.52 -21.26
CA LEU A 262 20.65 -15.39 -21.64
C LEU A 262 19.35 -15.92 -22.25
N GLN A 263 18.20 -15.44 -21.78
CA GLN A 263 16.89 -15.75 -22.35
C GLN A 263 16.14 -14.48 -22.71
N PHE A 264 15.33 -14.55 -23.77
CA PHE A 264 14.41 -13.49 -24.16
C PHE A 264 12.97 -14.01 -24.22
N VAL A 265 12.02 -13.27 -23.64
CA VAL A 265 10.59 -13.60 -23.74
C VAL A 265 9.71 -12.35 -23.83
N ASN A 266 8.89 -12.25 -24.88
CA ASN A 266 7.77 -11.33 -24.87
C ASN A 266 6.53 -12.01 -24.28
N PHE A 267 6.23 -11.79 -23.00
CA PHE A 267 5.10 -12.44 -22.33
C PHE A 267 3.72 -11.97 -22.83
N ASN A 268 3.65 -10.97 -23.71
CA ASN A 268 2.40 -10.68 -24.42
C ASN A 268 1.95 -11.86 -25.29
N ASP A 269 2.88 -12.70 -25.78
CA ASP A 269 2.58 -13.89 -26.57
C ASP A 269 1.95 -15.03 -25.75
N TYR A 270 2.10 -14.99 -24.43
CA TYR A 270 1.69 -16.07 -23.51
C TYR A 270 0.46 -15.72 -22.67
N ARG A 271 -0.27 -14.65 -23.03
CA ARG A 271 -1.47 -14.19 -22.30
C ARG A 271 -2.54 -15.26 -22.14
N SER A 272 -2.74 -16.05 -23.19
CA SER A 272 -3.70 -17.16 -23.16
C SER A 272 -3.27 -18.24 -22.18
N ASP A 273 -1.98 -18.59 -22.16
CA ASP A 273 -1.43 -19.63 -21.28
C ASP A 273 -1.51 -19.20 -19.81
N MET A 274 -1.24 -17.92 -19.55
CA MET A 274 -1.39 -17.29 -18.22
C MET A 274 -2.86 -17.07 -17.81
N LYS A 275 -3.81 -17.22 -18.74
CA LYS A 275 -5.24 -16.90 -18.55
C LYS A 275 -5.45 -15.44 -18.11
N ILE A 276 -4.67 -14.52 -18.69
CA ILE A 276 -4.84 -13.08 -18.51
C ILE A 276 -6.13 -12.64 -19.20
N ASP A 277 -7.02 -12.04 -18.43
CA ASP A 277 -8.28 -11.47 -18.88
C ASP A 277 -8.13 -9.95 -19.08
N ILE A 278 -8.19 -9.52 -20.35
CA ILE A 278 -8.08 -8.11 -20.74
C ILE A 278 -9.17 -7.21 -20.15
N ALA A 279 -10.25 -7.77 -19.60
CA ALA A 279 -11.32 -7.02 -18.97
C ALA A 279 -11.08 -6.77 -17.48
N THR A 280 -10.30 -7.61 -16.79
CA THR A 280 -10.25 -7.65 -15.32
C THR A 280 -8.83 -7.62 -14.74
N ASP A 281 -7.79 -7.95 -15.50
CA ASP A 281 -6.42 -8.13 -14.98
C ASP A 281 -5.48 -6.92 -15.20
N PHE A 282 -6.04 -5.77 -15.59
CA PHE A 282 -5.27 -4.55 -15.87
C PHE A 282 -5.72 -3.42 -14.97
N ALA A 283 -4.76 -2.74 -14.35
CA ALA A 283 -4.99 -1.53 -13.58
C ALA A 283 -5.28 -0.35 -14.52
N ASP A 284 -4.60 -0.29 -15.65
CA ASP A 284 -4.81 0.74 -16.65
C ASP A 284 -4.43 0.22 -18.05
N ASN A 285 -4.20 1.12 -19.01
CA ASN A 285 -3.83 0.71 -20.37
C ASN A 285 -2.41 0.11 -20.48
N GLN A 286 -1.58 0.20 -19.45
CA GLN A 286 -0.16 -0.17 -19.45
C GLN A 286 0.20 -1.19 -18.35
N HIS A 287 -0.49 -1.17 -17.21
CA HIS A 287 -0.09 -1.92 -16.03
C HIS A 287 -1.07 -3.05 -15.70
N LEU A 288 -0.52 -4.19 -15.29
CA LEU A 288 -1.31 -5.23 -14.62
C LEU A 288 -1.80 -4.71 -13.26
N ASN A 289 -2.97 -5.17 -12.83
CA ASN A 289 -3.40 -5.03 -11.44
C ASN A 289 -2.96 -6.28 -10.64
N TYR A 290 -3.37 -6.40 -9.38
CA TYR A 290 -2.93 -7.51 -8.54
C TYR A 290 -3.37 -8.89 -9.08
N THR A 291 -4.54 -9.02 -9.71
CA THR A 291 -4.97 -10.33 -10.25
C THR A 291 -4.16 -10.72 -11.48
N GLY A 292 -3.83 -9.74 -12.33
CA GLY A 292 -2.93 -9.92 -13.46
C GLY A 292 -1.50 -10.25 -13.02
N SER A 293 -0.99 -9.57 -12.00
CA SER A 293 0.36 -9.78 -11.45
C SER A 293 0.52 -11.17 -10.82
N GLU A 294 -0.51 -11.70 -10.14
CA GLU A 294 -0.50 -13.08 -9.62
C GLU A 294 -0.39 -14.11 -10.74
N LYS A 295 -1.21 -13.97 -11.79
CA LYS A 295 -1.21 -14.89 -12.93
C LYS A 295 0.13 -14.86 -13.66
N PHE A 296 0.62 -13.65 -13.91
CA PHE A 296 1.92 -13.45 -14.56
C PHE A 296 3.05 -14.02 -13.70
N SER A 297 3.11 -13.74 -12.41
CA SER A 297 4.21 -14.16 -11.54
C SER A 297 4.22 -15.67 -11.29
N LYS A 298 3.05 -16.32 -11.22
CA LYS A 298 2.97 -17.80 -11.17
C LYS A 298 3.54 -18.43 -12.45
N TYR A 299 3.21 -17.86 -13.61
CA TYR A 299 3.75 -18.33 -14.88
C TYR A 299 5.26 -18.04 -15.00
N LEU A 300 5.70 -16.86 -14.56
CA LEU A 300 7.11 -16.48 -14.53
C LEU A 300 7.91 -17.44 -13.63
N SER A 301 7.40 -17.80 -12.46
CA SER A 301 8.03 -18.78 -11.57
C SER A 301 8.25 -20.13 -12.27
N ALA A 302 7.20 -20.66 -12.91
CA ALA A 302 7.30 -21.90 -13.69
C ALA A 302 8.28 -21.79 -14.87
N TYR A 303 8.27 -20.65 -15.58
CA TYR A 303 9.21 -20.37 -16.67
C TYR A 303 10.66 -20.35 -16.15
N ILE A 304 10.89 -19.70 -15.02
CA ILE A 304 12.23 -19.62 -14.42
C ILE A 304 12.73 -21.02 -14.04
N PHE A 305 11.88 -21.83 -13.40
CA PHE A 305 12.19 -23.21 -13.05
C PHE A 305 12.54 -24.07 -14.27
N GLU A 306 11.84 -23.89 -15.40
CA GLU A 306 12.09 -24.67 -16.62
C GLU A 306 13.38 -24.26 -17.35
N HIS A 307 13.72 -22.96 -17.31
CA HIS A 307 14.77 -22.39 -18.15
C HIS A 307 16.07 -22.04 -17.41
N PHE A 308 16.06 -21.99 -16.08
CA PHE A 308 17.22 -21.61 -15.27
C PHE A 308 17.46 -22.59 -14.12
N GLU A 309 18.73 -22.85 -13.83
CA GLU A 309 19.15 -23.73 -12.72
C GLU A 309 19.15 -22.95 -11.39
N ILE A 310 17.97 -22.56 -10.92
CA ILE A 310 17.78 -21.85 -9.64
C ILE A 310 17.10 -22.81 -8.64
N PRO A 311 17.81 -23.27 -7.60
CA PRO A 311 17.23 -24.14 -6.59
C PRO A 311 16.03 -23.49 -5.88
N GLU A 312 14.92 -24.23 -5.79
CA GLU A 312 13.72 -23.84 -5.03
C GLU A 312 13.94 -24.01 -3.52
N ASN A 313 13.21 -23.22 -2.72
CA ASN A 313 13.07 -23.40 -1.27
C ASN A 313 14.39 -23.57 -0.49
N THR A 314 15.47 -22.88 -0.89
CA THR A 314 16.79 -23.05 -0.25
C THR A 314 16.94 -22.40 1.13
N HIS A 315 15.87 -21.79 1.64
CA HIS A 315 15.94 -20.78 2.68
C HIS A 315 15.14 -21.11 3.95
N GLU A 316 14.56 -22.30 4.02
CA GLU A 316 13.92 -22.79 5.25
C GLU A 316 14.92 -22.64 6.42
N ASP A 317 14.49 -21.97 7.49
CA ASP A 317 15.25 -21.67 8.72
C ASP A 317 16.35 -20.58 8.67
N ASP A 318 16.56 -19.87 7.56
CA ASP A 318 17.51 -18.74 7.53
C ASP A 318 16.81 -17.41 7.87
N GLU A 319 17.17 -16.85 9.03
CA GLU A 319 16.67 -15.57 9.57
C GLU A 319 16.68 -14.43 8.56
N LYS A 320 17.66 -14.41 7.63
CA LYS A 320 17.77 -13.32 6.66
C LYS A 320 16.61 -13.29 5.65
N TYR A 321 15.89 -14.39 5.47
CA TYR A 321 14.76 -14.51 4.54
C TYR A 321 13.39 -14.34 5.19
N LYS A 322 13.28 -14.23 6.52
CA LYS A 322 12.00 -14.02 7.20
C LYS A 322 11.21 -12.84 6.65
N SER A 323 11.90 -11.79 6.19
CA SER A 323 11.21 -10.62 5.64
C SER A 323 10.45 -10.89 4.32
N TRP A 324 10.77 -11.97 3.59
CA TRP A 324 10.00 -12.41 2.41
C TRP A 324 8.76 -13.22 2.79
N GLU A 325 8.85 -14.03 3.85
CA GLU A 325 7.66 -14.67 4.42
C GLU A 325 6.66 -13.61 4.92
N HIS A 326 7.15 -12.59 5.62
CA HIS A 326 6.33 -11.46 6.02
C HIS A 326 5.77 -10.69 4.81
N ASP A 327 6.52 -10.50 3.74
CA ASP A 327 6.02 -9.90 2.50
C ASP A 327 4.84 -10.67 1.92
N PHE A 328 4.98 -11.99 1.80
CA PHE A 328 3.91 -12.87 1.35
C PHE A 328 2.64 -12.74 2.21
N LEU A 329 2.79 -12.79 3.54
CA LEU A 329 1.67 -12.62 4.44
C LEU A 329 1.01 -11.25 4.27
N VAL A 330 1.76 -10.16 4.17
CA VAL A 330 1.18 -8.82 3.94
C VAL A 330 0.43 -8.76 2.60
N TYR A 331 0.99 -9.36 1.55
CA TYR A 331 0.38 -9.38 0.24
C TYR A 331 -0.97 -10.11 0.25
N GLU A 332 -1.04 -11.31 0.84
CA GLU A 332 -2.29 -12.07 0.96
C GLU A 332 -3.36 -11.28 1.73
N ARG A 333 -2.95 -10.53 2.75
CA ARG A 333 -3.86 -9.67 3.52
C ARG A 333 -4.40 -8.49 2.71
N LYS A 334 -3.54 -7.82 1.92
CA LYS A 334 -3.99 -6.77 0.99
C LYS A 334 -4.94 -7.30 -0.07
N LYS A 335 -4.69 -8.50 -0.58
CA LYS A 335 -5.57 -9.19 -1.53
C LYS A 335 -6.94 -9.48 -0.93
N ILE A 336 -6.99 -10.01 0.29
CA ILE A 336 -8.26 -10.20 1.02
C ILE A 336 -8.99 -8.87 1.18
N ASN A 337 -8.32 -7.80 1.61
CA ASN A 337 -8.94 -6.48 1.75
C ASN A 337 -9.48 -5.95 0.42
N ALA A 338 -8.74 -6.11 -0.67
CA ALA A 338 -9.18 -5.70 -2.00
C ALA A 338 -10.43 -6.48 -2.47
N GLN A 339 -10.53 -7.77 -2.13
CA GLN A 339 -11.72 -8.58 -2.40
C GLN A 339 -12.92 -8.09 -1.59
N LEU A 340 -12.72 -7.84 -0.29
CA LEU A 340 -13.75 -7.30 0.60
C LEU A 340 -14.25 -5.94 0.15
N ALA A 341 -13.35 -5.02 -0.22
CA ALA A 341 -13.70 -3.69 -0.72
C ALA A 341 -14.49 -3.73 -2.04
N GLY A 342 -14.32 -4.78 -2.85
CA GLY A 342 -15.09 -5.01 -4.08
C GLY A 342 -16.49 -5.59 -3.86
N THR A 343 -16.84 -5.99 -2.63
CA THR A 343 -18.09 -6.67 -2.33
C THR A 343 -19.20 -5.69 -1.93
N ASN A 344 -20.16 -5.48 -2.84
CA ASN A 344 -21.33 -4.62 -2.64
C ASN A 344 -22.52 -5.33 -1.95
N ASP A 345 -22.37 -6.60 -1.58
CA ASP A 345 -23.37 -7.39 -0.87
C ASP A 345 -22.91 -7.62 0.56
N ILE A 346 -23.64 -7.05 1.52
CA ILE A 346 -23.26 -7.07 2.93
C ILE A 346 -23.17 -8.51 3.48
N ALA A 347 -24.08 -9.41 3.10
CA ALA A 347 -24.05 -10.81 3.55
C ALA A 347 -22.82 -11.53 3.02
N LYS A 348 -22.48 -11.29 1.75
CA LYS A 348 -21.27 -11.79 1.12
C LYS A 348 -20.00 -11.20 1.77
N PHE A 349 -19.96 -9.88 2.02
CA PHE A 349 -18.83 -9.19 2.64
C PHE A 349 -18.45 -9.83 3.98
N PHE A 350 -19.44 -9.98 4.87
CA PHE A 350 -19.20 -10.58 6.18
C PHE A 350 -18.97 -12.09 6.11
N SER A 351 -19.60 -12.81 5.16
CA SER A 351 -19.29 -14.22 4.93
C SER A 351 -17.85 -14.41 4.47
N GLU A 352 -17.35 -13.55 3.58
CA GLU A 352 -15.96 -13.53 3.13
C GLU A 352 -15.05 -13.17 4.31
N LEU A 353 -15.35 -12.10 5.03
CA LEU A 353 -14.60 -11.65 6.21
C LEU A 353 -14.47 -12.74 7.28
N VAL A 354 -15.55 -13.47 7.60
CA VAL A 354 -15.54 -14.61 8.54
C VAL A 354 -14.78 -15.80 7.97
N SER A 355 -14.83 -16.03 6.64
CA SER A 355 -14.03 -17.10 6.02
C SER A 355 -12.52 -16.85 6.10
N PHE A 356 -12.11 -15.60 6.33
CA PHE A 356 -10.72 -15.20 6.49
C PHE A 356 -10.27 -15.08 7.96
N ASN A 357 -11.05 -15.57 8.94
CA ASN A 357 -10.91 -15.29 10.38
C ASN A 357 -9.56 -15.59 11.05
N GLU A 358 -8.63 -16.29 10.40
CA GLU A 358 -7.26 -16.43 10.93
C GLU A 358 -6.52 -15.09 10.77
N GLY A 359 -6.27 -14.40 11.88
CA GLY A 359 -5.40 -13.21 11.96
C GLY A 359 -6.10 -11.85 11.97
N TYR A 360 -7.43 -11.79 11.86
CA TYR A 360 -8.18 -10.52 11.89
C TYR A 360 -9.00 -10.36 13.17
N ASN A 361 -8.88 -9.17 13.79
CA ASN A 361 -9.85 -8.70 14.77
C ASN A 361 -10.82 -7.75 14.06
N ILE A 362 -12.10 -8.11 14.04
CA ILE A 362 -13.15 -7.32 13.38
C ILE A 362 -13.92 -6.59 14.46
N TYR A 363 -13.96 -5.26 14.40
CA TYR A 363 -14.71 -4.43 15.33
C TYR A 363 -15.88 -3.78 14.60
N MET A 364 -17.10 -3.99 15.11
CA MET A 364 -18.32 -3.38 14.59
C MET A 364 -19.01 -2.58 15.68
N ALA A 365 -19.18 -1.29 15.43
CA ALA A 365 -19.98 -0.39 16.25
C ALA A 365 -21.29 -0.05 15.51
N ILE A 366 -22.41 -0.15 16.21
CA ILE A 366 -23.75 0.19 15.68
C ILE A 366 -24.14 1.54 16.27
N ASN A 367 -24.13 2.61 15.47
CA ASN A 367 -24.63 3.91 15.91
C ASN A 367 -26.16 3.98 15.77
N GLY A 368 -26.85 4.05 16.90
CA GLY A 368 -28.28 4.40 16.95
C GLY A 368 -28.48 5.90 16.73
N TYR A 369 -29.26 6.24 15.70
CA TYR A 369 -29.94 7.52 15.44
C TYR A 369 -29.78 8.62 16.51
N HIS A 370 -29.08 9.71 16.16
CA HIS A 370 -29.26 11.01 16.82
C HIS A 370 -29.60 12.09 15.77
N ASP A 371 -30.47 13.03 16.16
CA ASP A 371 -30.71 14.36 15.57
C ASP A 371 -31.78 14.64 14.50
N ASP A 372 -32.36 13.67 13.80
CA ASP A 372 -33.31 14.05 12.74
C ASP A 372 -34.68 14.57 13.24
N PHE A 373 -35.14 14.14 14.41
CA PHE A 373 -36.47 14.51 14.94
C PHE A 373 -36.48 15.81 15.76
N TYR A 374 -35.35 16.19 16.38
CA TYR A 374 -35.29 17.36 17.27
C TYR A 374 -35.46 18.68 16.51
N THR A 375 -34.90 18.78 15.31
CA THR A 375 -34.85 20.03 14.55
C THR A 375 -36.12 20.34 13.75
N ASP A 376 -36.95 19.35 13.42
CA ASP A 376 -38.22 19.58 12.71
C ASP A 376 -39.36 19.94 13.69
N TYR A 377 -39.30 19.42 14.92
CA TYR A 377 -40.25 19.76 15.97
C TYR A 377 -39.91 21.11 16.64
N ALA A 378 -38.62 21.41 16.90
CA ALA A 378 -38.19 22.71 17.43
C ALA A 378 -38.37 23.87 16.44
N LYS A 379 -38.57 23.60 15.15
CA LYS A 379 -38.98 24.62 14.16
C LYS A 379 -40.49 24.86 14.15
N LYS A 380 -41.30 23.89 14.59
CA LYS A 380 -42.77 24.00 14.67
C LYS A 380 -43.25 24.54 16.00
N ALA A 381 -42.58 24.20 17.09
CA ALA A 381 -42.79 24.75 18.42
C ALA A 381 -41.83 25.94 18.58
N GLY A 382 -42.35 27.18 18.54
CA GLY A 382 -41.54 28.38 18.73
C GLY A 382 -40.68 28.31 19.99
N GLU A 383 -39.57 29.06 20.00
CA GLU A 383 -38.43 29.01 20.96
C GLU A 383 -38.76 29.01 22.46
N THR A 384 -40.02 29.16 22.87
CA THR A 384 -40.48 29.15 24.26
C THR A 384 -40.88 27.77 24.81
N GLU A 385 -41.01 26.71 23.99
CA GLU A 385 -41.28 25.35 24.49
C GLU A 385 -40.02 24.53 24.82
N ARG A 386 -38.83 25.05 24.48
CA ARG A 386 -37.55 24.35 24.69
C ARG A 386 -37.25 24.07 26.16
N GLU A 387 -37.65 24.98 27.06
CA GLU A 387 -37.43 24.84 28.52
C GLU A 387 -38.51 24.01 29.23
N LYS A 388 -39.64 23.69 28.59
CA LYS A 388 -40.66 22.80 29.18
C LYS A 388 -40.48 21.33 28.83
N TYR A 389 -39.65 21.02 27.83
CA TYR A 389 -39.55 19.67 27.27
C TYR A 389 -38.49 18.81 27.96
N ASP A 390 -37.48 19.44 28.58
CA ASP A 390 -36.42 18.77 29.36
C ASP A 390 -36.97 18.09 30.64
N GLU A 391 -38.22 18.37 31.04
CA GLU A 391 -38.85 17.81 32.23
C GLU A 391 -39.87 16.68 31.97
N SER A 392 -40.24 16.38 30.71
CA SER A 392 -41.17 15.28 30.42
C SER A 392 -40.44 14.03 29.92
N ASN A 393 -40.07 13.16 30.86
CA ASN A 393 -39.83 11.73 30.68
C ASN A 393 -41.09 11.03 30.09
N ASP A 394 -41.50 11.32 28.85
CA ASP A 394 -42.59 10.58 28.20
C ASP A 394 -42.07 9.21 27.73
N PRO A 395 -42.46 8.10 28.39
CA PRO A 395 -41.93 6.77 28.10
C PRO A 395 -42.32 6.27 26.70
N SER A 396 -43.41 6.80 26.12
CA SER A 396 -43.94 6.31 24.85
C SER A 396 -43.08 6.71 23.65
N TYR A 397 -42.49 7.90 23.68
CA TYR A 397 -41.58 8.41 22.64
C TYR A 397 -40.18 7.78 22.72
N LEU A 398 -39.68 7.52 23.93
CA LEU A 398 -38.45 6.74 24.14
C LEU A 398 -38.62 5.29 23.66
N GLN A 399 -39.78 4.69 23.88
CA GLN A 399 -40.12 3.37 23.37
C GLN A 399 -40.15 3.34 21.83
N GLU A 400 -40.70 4.36 21.19
CA GLU A 400 -40.76 4.44 19.71
C GLU A 400 -39.37 4.58 19.08
N ARG A 401 -38.45 5.32 19.74
CA ARG A 401 -37.02 5.38 19.36
C ARG A 401 -36.31 4.05 19.56
N TYR A 402 -36.57 3.41 20.71
CA TYR A 402 -36.03 2.09 21.01
C TYR A 402 -36.47 1.07 19.97
N ASP A 403 -37.77 1.02 19.64
CA ASP A 403 -38.32 0.10 18.65
C ASP A 403 -37.74 0.34 17.25
N ALA A 404 -37.44 1.60 16.89
CA ALA A 404 -36.81 1.94 15.61
C ALA A 404 -35.32 1.56 15.55
N ALA A 405 -34.55 1.83 16.61
CA ALA A 405 -33.15 1.41 16.74
C ALA A 405 -33.04 -0.12 16.77
N TYR A 406 -33.91 -0.77 17.56
CA TYR A 406 -34.06 -2.22 17.66
C TYR A 406 -34.47 -2.84 16.32
N SER A 407 -35.38 -2.22 15.55
CA SER A 407 -35.77 -2.71 14.22
C SER A 407 -34.64 -2.57 13.19
N ASN A 408 -33.83 -1.52 13.27
CA ASN A 408 -32.66 -1.34 12.40
C ASN A 408 -31.53 -2.29 12.79
N ALA A 409 -31.27 -2.46 14.09
CA ALA A 409 -30.37 -3.48 14.61
C ALA A 409 -30.87 -4.87 14.21
N GLU A 410 -32.16 -5.20 14.37
CA GLU A 410 -32.76 -6.45 13.88
C GLU A 410 -32.54 -6.64 12.38
N LYS A 411 -32.65 -5.61 11.55
CA LYS A 411 -32.37 -5.71 10.11
C LYS A 411 -30.89 -5.95 9.82
N ILE A 412 -29.99 -5.31 10.54
CA ILE A 412 -28.53 -5.46 10.38
C ILE A 412 -28.07 -6.83 10.89
N VAL A 413 -28.60 -7.23 12.04
CA VAL A 413 -28.25 -8.43 12.78
C VAL A 413 -28.96 -9.67 12.20
N SER A 414 -30.16 -9.53 11.63
CA SER A 414 -30.84 -10.62 10.90
C SER A 414 -30.14 -11.05 9.62
N LEU A 415 -29.17 -10.28 9.13
CA LEU A 415 -28.28 -10.68 8.04
C LEU A 415 -27.24 -11.72 8.48
N PHE A 416 -27.06 -11.94 9.80
CA PHE A 416 -26.06 -12.87 10.36
C PHE A 416 -26.60 -13.62 11.58
N PRO A 417 -27.01 -14.90 11.44
CA PRO A 417 -27.56 -15.69 12.55
C PRO A 417 -26.66 -15.77 13.80
N SER A 418 -25.34 -15.79 13.63
CA SER A 418 -24.37 -15.84 14.74
C SER A 418 -24.18 -14.49 15.45
N VAL A 419 -24.16 -13.37 14.71
CA VAL A 419 -24.18 -12.01 15.29
C VAL A 419 -25.53 -11.76 15.97
N LYS A 420 -26.61 -12.31 15.40
CA LYS A 420 -27.95 -12.34 15.98
C LYS A 420 -28.00 -13.07 17.30
N GLU A 421 -27.45 -14.26 17.37
CA GLU A 421 -27.39 -15.01 18.61
C GLU A 421 -26.55 -14.30 19.69
N ALA A 422 -25.41 -13.69 19.32
CA ALA A 422 -24.58 -12.93 20.27
C ALA A 422 -25.28 -11.64 20.77
N TYR A 423 -25.81 -10.83 19.85
CA TYR A 423 -26.48 -9.55 20.17
C TYR A 423 -27.80 -9.76 20.93
N PHE A 424 -28.68 -10.65 20.45
CA PHE A 424 -29.93 -10.94 21.14
C PHE A 424 -29.73 -11.83 22.37
N GLY A 425 -28.68 -12.64 22.42
CA GLY A 425 -28.29 -13.37 23.63
C GLY A 425 -27.90 -12.42 24.77
N TYR A 426 -27.27 -11.29 24.45
CA TYR A 426 -27.04 -10.21 25.40
C TYR A 426 -28.33 -9.47 25.75
N ILE A 427 -29.04 -8.92 24.76
CA ILE A 427 -30.27 -8.13 24.97
C ILE A 427 -31.34 -8.88 25.78
N ASN A 428 -31.55 -10.17 25.52
CA ASN A 428 -32.56 -10.95 26.22
C ASN A 428 -32.22 -11.21 27.70
N ASN A 429 -30.98 -10.93 28.12
CA ASN A 429 -30.53 -11.04 29.50
C ASN A 429 -30.46 -9.67 30.23
N VAL A 430 -30.71 -8.57 29.53
CA VAL A 430 -30.70 -7.20 30.05
C VAL A 430 -32.11 -6.82 30.54
N THR A 431 -32.23 -6.27 31.74
CA THR A 431 -33.55 -5.93 32.33
C THR A 431 -33.92 -4.46 32.10
N GLY A 432 -35.21 -4.15 32.10
CA GLY A 432 -35.82 -2.96 31.47
C GLY A 432 -35.35 -1.55 31.86
N GLU A 433 -34.46 -1.38 32.83
CA GLU A 433 -33.80 -0.09 33.12
C GLU A 433 -32.47 0.07 32.35
N GLU A 434 -31.72 -1.01 32.12
CA GLU A 434 -30.46 -1.03 31.34
C GLU A 434 -30.71 -0.87 29.82
N ILE A 435 -31.97 -1.03 29.40
CA ILE A 435 -32.40 -0.89 28.00
C ILE A 435 -32.19 0.52 27.43
N LYS A 436 -32.23 1.55 28.28
CA LYS A 436 -31.99 2.94 27.87
C LYS A 436 -30.54 3.19 27.44
N ASP A 437 -29.63 2.34 27.87
CA ASP A 437 -28.19 2.54 27.71
C ASP A 437 -27.58 1.77 26.54
N ILE A 438 -28.33 0.86 25.89
CA ILE A 438 -27.91 0.01 24.75
C ILE A 438 -27.71 0.81 23.43
N GLN A 439 -27.20 2.04 23.52
CA GLN A 439 -26.92 2.91 22.38
C GLN A 439 -25.51 2.66 21.82
N ASN A 440 -24.60 2.12 22.64
CA ASN A 440 -23.22 1.83 22.28
C ASN A 440 -22.83 0.40 22.68
N GLY A 441 -22.36 -0.39 21.72
CA GLY A 441 -21.87 -1.75 21.94
C GLY A 441 -20.80 -2.11 20.92
N LEU A 442 -19.82 -2.90 21.36
CA LEU A 442 -18.73 -3.41 20.53
C LEU A 442 -19.03 -4.86 20.18
N ILE A 443 -19.24 -5.15 18.90
CA ILE A 443 -19.20 -6.53 18.40
C ILE A 443 -17.75 -6.79 17.97
N TYR A 444 -17.14 -7.85 18.49
CA TYR A 444 -15.81 -8.28 18.06
C TYR A 444 -15.75 -9.78 17.76
N ILE A 445 -14.81 -10.20 16.91
CA ILE A 445 -14.53 -11.61 16.66
C ILE A 445 -13.22 -11.99 17.35
N GLU A 446 -13.28 -12.99 18.22
CA GLU A 446 -12.13 -13.57 18.92
C GLU A 446 -12.19 -15.10 18.73
N ASP A 447 -11.10 -15.69 18.24
CA ASP A 447 -10.98 -17.14 17.96
C ASP A 447 -12.14 -17.71 17.11
N GLY A 448 -12.52 -16.97 16.06
CA GLY A 448 -13.61 -17.37 15.15
C GLY A 448 -15.02 -17.28 15.76
N SER A 449 -15.16 -16.75 16.98
CA SER A 449 -16.43 -16.59 17.68
C SER A 449 -16.81 -15.11 17.77
N VAL A 450 -18.04 -14.77 17.39
CA VAL A 450 -18.58 -13.41 17.53
C VAL A 450 -18.96 -13.16 18.98
N LYS A 451 -18.46 -12.07 19.56
CA LYS A 451 -18.73 -11.59 20.92
C LYS A 451 -19.34 -10.19 20.88
N PHE A 452 -20.12 -9.86 21.91
CA PHE A 452 -20.74 -8.56 22.10
C PHE A 452 -20.42 -8.03 23.50
N GLU A 453 -19.98 -6.78 23.59
CA GLU A 453 -19.71 -6.08 24.84
C GLU A 453 -20.45 -4.74 24.86
N HIS A 454 -21.08 -4.43 25.98
CA HIS A 454 -21.91 -3.24 26.18
C HIS A 454 -21.21 -2.23 27.09
N TYR A 455 -21.35 -0.93 26.79
CA TYR A 455 -20.81 0.16 27.61
C TYR A 455 -21.93 1.17 27.93
N GLY A 456 -21.97 1.66 29.17
CA GLY A 456 -23.03 2.55 29.70
C GLY A 456 -22.96 3.99 29.16
N THR A 457 -24.00 4.79 29.43
CA THR A 457 -24.27 6.11 28.83
C THR A 457 -23.44 7.29 29.35
N ASP A 458 -22.74 7.15 30.47
CA ASP A 458 -21.89 8.21 31.04
C ASP A 458 -20.48 8.27 30.43
N ASP A 459 -20.12 7.28 29.60
CA ASP A 459 -18.85 7.28 28.86
C ASP A 459 -19.01 8.05 27.55
N TYR A 460 -18.92 9.39 27.62
CA TYR A 460 -18.51 10.17 26.45
C TYR A 460 -17.13 9.67 26.02
N PHE A 461 -17.11 8.92 24.93
CA PHE A 461 -15.92 8.34 24.33
C PHE A 461 -14.93 9.44 23.89
N THR A 462 -14.07 9.88 24.79
CA THR A 462 -12.84 10.60 24.44
C THR A 462 -11.75 9.55 24.28
N ALA A 463 -11.23 9.40 23.05
CA ALA A 463 -10.23 8.38 22.72
C ALA A 463 -8.95 8.67 23.52
N TYR A 464 -8.71 7.90 24.58
CA TYR A 464 -7.36 7.83 25.12
C TYR A 464 -6.55 6.89 24.24
N SER A 465 -5.52 7.49 23.65
CA SER A 465 -4.53 6.88 22.79
C SER A 465 -3.85 5.67 23.44
N LEU A 466 -4.00 4.50 22.85
CA LEU A 466 -2.97 3.47 22.90
C LEU A 466 -2.02 3.70 21.72
N ASN A 467 -1.17 4.71 21.87
CA ASN A 467 0.06 4.84 21.10
C ASN A 467 1.09 5.58 21.96
N ARG A 468 2.09 4.86 22.46
CA ARG A 468 3.40 5.43 22.82
C ARG A 468 4.43 4.40 22.42
N LYS A 469 5.31 4.65 21.46
CA LYS A 469 6.15 5.82 21.15
C LYS A 469 6.29 5.91 19.61
N ASP A 470 6.21 7.02 18.89
CA ASP A 470 6.27 8.45 19.16
C ASP A 470 5.37 9.15 18.12
N ASP A 471 4.62 10.17 18.56
CA ASP A 471 3.91 11.22 17.80
C ASP A 471 3.42 10.94 16.35
N ILE A 472 2.18 10.47 16.21
CA ILE A 472 1.37 10.64 14.98
C ILE A 472 0.03 11.27 15.34
N ALA A 473 -0.14 12.53 14.94
CA ALA A 473 -1.39 13.27 15.04
C ALA A 473 -2.29 12.90 13.84
N LEU A 474 -3.41 12.22 14.10
CA LEU A 474 -4.46 12.04 13.10
C LEU A 474 -5.17 13.38 12.87
N SER A 475 -5.25 13.80 11.61
CA SER A 475 -5.90 15.04 11.20
C SER A 475 -7.43 14.94 11.36
N GLY A 476 -7.95 15.62 12.37
CA GLY A 476 -9.39 15.81 12.61
C GLY A 476 -9.57 16.32 14.03
N GLY A 477 -9.66 17.64 14.20
CA GLY A 477 -9.45 18.31 15.49
C GLY A 477 -10.32 17.80 16.63
N PHE A 478 -9.67 17.23 17.64
CA PHE A 478 -10.20 17.05 19.00
C PHE A 478 -9.04 17.29 19.99
N GLU A 479 -9.21 18.24 20.92
CA GLU A 479 -8.24 18.55 21.99
C GLU A 479 -8.30 17.48 23.11
N THR A 480 -7.15 16.98 23.55
CA THR A 480 -6.98 16.07 24.69
C THR A 480 -6.78 16.81 26.01
N TYR A 481 -7.60 16.49 27.03
CA TYR A 481 -7.32 16.77 28.44
C TYR A 481 -6.89 15.47 29.14
N ILE A 482 -5.94 15.54 30.08
CA ILE A 482 -5.43 14.39 30.86
C ILE A 482 -5.99 14.49 32.29
N SER A 483 -6.61 13.43 32.81
CA SER A 483 -6.87 13.28 34.25
C SER A 483 -6.06 12.11 34.81
N ASP A 484 -5.18 12.43 35.77
CA ASP A 484 -4.48 11.46 36.62
C ASP A 484 -5.47 10.82 37.58
N GLU A 485 -5.75 9.52 37.46
CA GLU A 485 -6.05 8.56 38.55
C GLU A 485 -6.64 7.26 37.98
N THR A 486 -5.92 6.13 38.09
CA THR A 486 -6.33 4.90 38.82
C THR A 486 -5.42 3.70 38.48
N ASP A 487 -5.13 2.92 39.52
CA ASP A 487 -4.18 1.80 39.63
C ASP A 487 -4.75 0.42 39.24
N GLU A 488 -3.85 -0.47 38.80
CA GLU A 488 -3.80 -1.95 38.90
C GLU A 488 -5.07 -2.82 38.73
N GLU A 489 -5.22 -3.51 37.58
CA GLU A 489 -5.44 -4.98 37.43
C GLU A 489 -5.69 -5.39 35.95
N GLU A 490 -4.94 -6.40 35.46
CA GLU A 490 -5.05 -7.13 34.17
C GLU A 490 -5.18 -6.32 32.85
N GLU A 491 -4.05 -5.85 32.30
CA GLU A 491 -3.96 -5.39 30.90
C GLU A 491 -4.07 -6.57 29.92
N ARG A 492 -5.30 -6.98 29.58
CA ARG A 492 -5.56 -7.55 28.25
C ARG A 492 -5.42 -6.43 27.23
N TYR A 493 -4.40 -6.51 26.37
CA TYR A 493 -4.18 -5.58 25.27
C TYR A 493 -5.26 -5.75 24.21
N MET A 494 -6.44 -5.18 24.47
CA MET A 494 -7.54 -5.07 23.52
C MET A 494 -7.38 -3.75 22.76
N ASN A 495 -7.23 -3.84 21.44
CA ASN A 495 -7.26 -2.66 20.57
C ASN A 495 -8.68 -2.08 20.59
N ARG A 496 -8.89 -0.99 21.33
CA ARG A 496 -10.18 -0.28 21.43
C ARG A 496 -10.28 0.76 20.32
N ILE A 497 -11.47 0.88 19.72
CA ILE A 497 -11.78 1.83 18.63
C ILE A 497 -12.90 2.78 19.07
N ASN A 498 -12.79 4.04 18.67
CA ASN A 498 -13.67 5.16 19.01
C ASN A 498 -14.33 5.75 17.73
N ILE A 499 -15.56 6.33 17.82
CA ILE A 499 -16.27 7.03 16.73
C ILE A 499 -16.72 8.43 17.17
N ASN A 500 -16.44 9.44 16.33
CA ASN A 500 -17.09 10.76 16.36
C ASN A 500 -18.29 10.82 15.39
N GLY A 501 -19.40 11.41 15.86
CA GLY A 501 -20.58 11.73 15.05
C GLY A 501 -20.37 12.94 14.12
N THR A 502 -21.32 13.20 13.22
CA THR A 502 -22.19 14.36 13.41
C THR A 502 -23.53 14.19 12.71
N ASP A 503 -24.34 15.22 12.48
CA ASP A 503 -25.65 15.19 11.86
C ASP A 503 -25.76 16.27 10.75
N LYS A 504 -26.80 17.12 10.71
CA LYS A 504 -27.43 17.81 9.55
C LYS A 504 -26.58 18.70 8.62
N THR A 505 -25.25 18.65 8.67
CA THR A 505 -24.31 19.33 7.77
C THR A 505 -23.37 18.38 7.00
N GLY A 506 -23.38 17.07 7.24
CA GLY A 506 -22.48 16.16 6.52
C GLY A 506 -22.27 14.79 7.13
N THR A 507 -23.34 14.00 7.34
CA THR A 507 -23.21 12.68 7.97
C THR A 507 -23.73 11.52 7.15
N VAL A 508 -22.87 10.51 7.12
CA VAL A 508 -23.08 9.13 6.68
C VAL A 508 -23.77 8.32 7.79
N ASN A 509 -25.02 7.92 7.58
CA ASN A 509 -25.59 6.78 8.31
C ASN A 509 -24.81 5.53 7.87
N GLY A 510 -24.24 4.73 8.77
CA GLY A 510 -23.40 3.60 8.33
C GLY A 510 -22.75 2.74 9.41
N ILE A 511 -22.16 1.60 9.00
CA ILE A 511 -21.22 0.78 9.80
C ILE A 511 -19.83 1.04 9.26
N THR A 512 -18.91 1.53 10.10
CA THR A 512 -17.48 1.55 9.75
C THR A 512 -16.80 0.33 10.35
N VAL A 513 -16.28 -0.55 9.50
CA VAL A 513 -15.49 -1.72 9.86
C VAL A 513 -14.02 -1.35 9.75
N TYR A 514 -13.32 -1.38 10.87
CA TYR A 514 -11.86 -1.30 10.89
C TYR A 514 -11.30 -2.71 10.85
N ILE A 515 -10.45 -2.97 9.87
CA ILE A 515 -9.78 -4.26 9.72
C ILE A 515 -8.39 -4.10 10.33
N TYR A 516 -8.22 -4.65 11.54
CA TYR A 516 -6.93 -4.70 12.20
C TYR A 516 -6.31 -6.08 12.00
N ASP A 517 -5.12 -6.08 11.43
CA ASP A 517 -4.35 -7.30 11.19
C ASP A 517 -3.41 -7.54 12.38
N THR A 518 -3.65 -8.65 13.08
CA THR A 518 -2.90 -9.02 14.29
C THR A 518 -1.51 -9.58 13.97
N VAL A 519 -1.29 -10.09 12.75
CA VAL A 519 0.01 -10.57 12.27
C VAL A 519 0.91 -9.38 11.92
N LEU A 520 0.33 -8.34 11.32
CA LEU A 520 1.06 -7.14 10.92
C LEU A 520 1.14 -6.07 12.01
N ASN A 521 0.36 -6.22 13.08
CA ASN A 521 0.20 -5.25 14.16
C ASN A 521 -0.16 -3.84 13.61
N ALA A 522 -1.02 -3.80 12.58
CA ALA A 522 -1.35 -2.58 11.85
C ALA A 522 -2.82 -2.57 11.40
N SER A 523 -3.39 -1.35 11.31
CA SER A 523 -4.67 -1.14 10.62
C SER A 523 -4.42 -1.28 9.13
N VAL A 524 -5.08 -2.23 8.48
CA VAL A 524 -4.83 -2.53 7.05
C VAL A 524 -5.88 -1.93 6.13
N ASP A 525 -7.08 -1.64 6.63
CA ASP A 525 -8.12 -0.94 5.86
C ASP A 525 -9.26 -0.40 6.75
N THR A 526 -10.09 0.47 6.19
CA THR A 526 -11.33 0.97 6.80
C THR A 526 -12.47 0.91 5.77
N VAL A 527 -13.50 0.12 6.05
CA VAL A 527 -14.68 0.00 5.18
C VAL A 527 -15.86 0.72 5.82
N THR A 528 -16.34 1.79 5.20
CA THR A 528 -17.54 2.50 5.67
C THR A 528 -18.75 2.09 4.83
N ILE A 529 -19.62 1.27 5.41
CA ILE A 529 -20.91 0.87 4.84
C ILE A 529 -21.90 1.98 5.14
N SER A 530 -22.46 2.65 4.14
CA SER A 530 -23.43 3.73 4.34
C SER A 530 -24.88 3.26 4.08
N PHE A 531 -25.80 3.54 4.99
CA PHE A 531 -27.24 3.32 4.84
C PHE A 531 -27.95 4.59 4.39
N ASN A 532 -28.23 4.73 3.09
CA ASN A 532 -29.19 5.72 2.62
C ASN A 532 -30.60 5.12 2.63
N LYS A 533 -31.65 5.95 2.79
CA LYS A 533 -33.06 5.56 3.04
C LYS A 533 -33.61 4.41 2.19
N ASN A 534 -33.02 4.11 1.03
CA ASN A 534 -33.36 2.98 0.16
C ASN A 534 -32.16 2.24 -0.49
N LYS A 535 -30.91 2.50 -0.06
CA LYS A 535 -29.70 1.87 -0.64
C LYS A 535 -28.59 1.75 0.40
N ILE A 536 -27.93 0.59 0.44
CA ILE A 536 -26.65 0.37 1.11
C ILE A 536 -25.56 0.73 0.07
N SER A 537 -24.58 1.57 0.44
CA SER A 537 -23.46 1.96 -0.42
C SER A 537 -22.14 1.87 0.30
#